data_AF-A0A953XAC3-F1
#
_entry.id   AF-A0A953XAC3-F1
#
_cell.length_a   1.000
_cell.length_b   1.000
_cell.length_c   1.000
_cell.angle_alpha   90.00
_cell.angle_beta   90.00
_cell.angle_gamma   90.00
#
_symmetry.space_group_name_H-M   'P 1'
#
loop_
_entity.id
_entity.type
_entity.pdbx_description
1 polymer ?
#
loop_
_entity_poly.entity_id
_entity_poly.type
_entity_poly.pdbx_seq_one_letter_code
_entity_poly.pdbx_strand_id
1 'polypeptide(L)' 'MAPSKTKQNGHDTAEPKSQASTDDLLKYYRDMLLIRRFEEKAGQLYGMGLIGGLCHLYIGQEAVVTGITMASRQ' A
#
# COMPACT_ATOMS: atom_id res chain seq x y z
N MET A 1 15.49 57.24 19.25
CA MET A 1 16.04 56.58 18.04
C MET A 1 15.50 55.16 18.01
N ALA A 2 14.96 54.72 16.87
CA ALA A 2 13.96 53.66 16.71
C ALA A 2 14.39 52.23 17.10
N PRO A 3 13.43 51.32 17.42
CA PRO A 3 13.68 49.88 17.43
C PRO A 3 13.69 49.35 15.99
N SER A 4 14.80 48.73 15.57
CA SER A 4 14.92 48.10 14.26
C SER A 4 14.23 46.74 14.27
N LYS A 5 13.18 46.60 13.44
CA LYS A 5 12.55 45.33 13.11
C LYS A 5 13.46 44.57 12.13
N THR A 6 13.83 43.33 12.44
CA THR A 6 14.38 42.41 11.43
C THR A 6 13.73 41.03 11.54
N LYS A 7 12.78 40.85 10.61
CA LYS A 7 12.35 39.63 9.90
C LYS A 7 12.56 38.25 10.54
N GLN A 8 11.42 37.60 10.76
CA GLN A 8 11.26 36.14 10.76
C GLN A 8 11.85 35.55 9.48
N ASN A 9 12.68 34.51 9.61
CA ASN A 9 12.93 33.55 8.54
C ASN A 9 12.31 32.23 8.98
N GLY A 10 11.05 32.02 8.61
CA GLY A 10 10.41 30.72 8.67
C GLY A 10 11.07 29.80 7.66
N HIS A 11 11.60 28.68 8.14
CA HIS A 11 11.94 27.56 7.28
C HIS A 11 10.62 26.88 6.89
N ASP A 12 10.02 27.31 5.78
CA ASP A 12 8.92 26.60 5.15
C ASP A 12 9.47 25.31 4.53
N THR A 13 9.75 24.32 5.37
CA THR A 13 9.79 22.93 4.92
C THR A 13 8.39 22.56 4.50
N ALA A 14 8.16 22.53 3.19
CA ALA A 14 6.96 21.97 2.61
C ALA A 14 6.78 20.54 3.16
N GLU A 15 5.76 20.34 4.00
CA GLU A 15 5.41 19.01 4.46
C GLU A 15 5.04 18.13 3.26
N PRO A 16 5.57 16.90 3.16
CA PRO A 16 5.21 16.00 2.08
C PRO A 16 3.73 15.60 2.24
N LYS A 17 2.85 16.25 1.48
CA LYS A 17 1.44 15.90 1.38
C LYS A 17 1.28 14.58 0.64
N SER A 18 1.12 13.49 1.39
CA SER A 18 0.28 12.29 1.11
C SER A 18 0.76 11.05 1.87
N GLN A 19 0.99 11.16 3.18
CA GLN A 19 1.17 9.97 4.02
C GLN A 19 -0.21 9.30 4.16
N ALA A 20 -0.32 8.03 3.73
CA ALA A 20 -1.52 7.23 3.95
C ALA A 20 -1.85 7.19 5.46
N SER A 21 -3.14 7.27 5.81
CA SER A 21 -3.53 7.21 7.22
C SER A 21 -3.21 5.83 7.82
N THR A 22 -3.13 5.74 9.15
CA THR A 22 -2.97 4.44 9.83
C THR A 22 -4.05 3.45 9.43
N ASP A 23 -5.29 3.90 9.26
CA ASP A 23 -6.41 3.05 8.85
C ASP A 23 -6.23 2.55 7.40
N ASP A 24 -5.73 3.41 6.51
CA ASP A 24 -5.37 3.02 5.15
C ASP A 24 -4.27 1.96 5.13
N LEU A 25 -3.20 2.16 5.91
CA LEU A 25 -2.11 1.20 6.02
C LEU A 25 -2.59 -0.16 6.57
N LEU A 26 -3.44 -0.14 7.60
CA LEU A 26 -4.05 -1.36 8.14
C LEU A 26 -4.95 -2.04 7.11
N LYS A 27 -5.67 -1.26 6.29
CA LYS A 27 -6.47 -1.80 5.20
C LYS A 27 -5.59 -2.45 4.13
N TYR A 28 -4.54 -1.77 3.66
CA TYR A 28 -3.62 -2.31 2.66
C TYR A 28 -2.94 -3.58 3.12
N TYR A 29 -2.54 -3.63 4.39
CA TYR A 29 -1.98 -4.83 4.99
C TYR A 29 -2.98 -5.99 4.97
N ARG A 30 -4.24 -5.74 5.35
CA ARG A 30 -5.31 -6.76 5.28
C ARG A 30 -5.56 -7.25 3.86
N ASP A 31 -5.60 -6.34 2.89
CA ASP A 31 -5.79 -6.68 1.48
C ASP A 31 -4.65 -7.57 0.95
N MET A 32 -3.40 -7.21 1.23
CA MET A 32 -2.23 -8.02 0.84
C MET A 32 -2.23 -9.40 1.50
N LEU A 33 -2.56 -9.48 2.80
CA LEU A 33 -2.67 -10.77 3.49
C LEU A 33 -3.78 -11.64 2.92
N LEU A 34 -4.92 -11.05 2.58
CA LEU A 34 -6.03 -11.77 1.97
C LEU A 34 -5.61 -12.40 0.64
N ILE A 35 -4.95 -11.62 -0.23
CA ILE A 35 -4.41 -12.11 -1.49
C ILE A 35 -3.46 -13.28 -1.24
N ARG A 36 -2.47 -13.10 -0.35
CA ARG A 36 -1.51 -14.17 -0.01
C ARG A 36 -2.21 -15.46 0.46
N ARG A 37 -3.19 -15.36 1.36
CA ARG A 37 -3.88 -16.54 1.90
C ARG A 37 -4.76 -17.23 0.87
N PHE A 38 -5.40 -16.45 0.01
CA PHE A 38 -6.16 -17.00 -1.11
C PHE A 38 -5.25 -17.77 -2.06
N GLU A 39 -4.14 -17.17 -2.45
CA GLU A 39 -3.11 -17.72 -3.33
C GLU A 39 -2.49 -19.00 -2.78
N GLU A 40 -2.10 -19.00 -1.50
CA GLU A 40 -1.59 -20.20 -0.82
C GLU A 40 -2.62 -21.32 -0.83
N LYS A 41 -3.90 -21.01 -0.60
CA LYS A 41 -4.96 -22.01 -0.62
C LYS A 41 -5.23 -22.53 -2.03
N ALA A 42 -5.20 -21.65 -3.04
CA ALA A 42 -5.29 -22.03 -4.44
C ALA A 42 -4.14 -22.97 -4.83
N GLY A 43 -2.90 -22.65 -4.43
CA GLY A 43 -1.73 -23.51 -4.63
C GLY A 43 -1.88 -24.88 -3.97
N GLN A 44 -2.43 -24.94 -2.74
CA GLN A 44 -2.72 -26.22 -2.08
C GLN A 44 -3.75 -27.04 -2.85
N LEU A 45 -4.87 -26.45 -3.23
CA LEU A 45 -5.94 -27.14 -3.96
C LEU A 45 -5.48 -27.59 -5.36
N TYR A 46 -4.62 -26.80 -6.01
CA TYR A 46 -3.95 -27.18 -7.25
C TYR A 46 -3.02 -28.38 -7.06
N GLY A 47 -2.19 -28.38 -6.01
CA GLY A 47 -1.35 -29.53 -5.66
C GLY A 47 -2.14 -30.80 -5.32
N MET A 48 -3.38 -30.66 -4.85
CA MET A 48 -4.32 -31.77 -4.62
C MET A 48 -5.08 -32.20 -5.88
N GLY A 49 -4.88 -31.54 -7.02
CA GLY A 49 -5.60 -31.81 -8.27
C GLY A 49 -7.07 -31.36 -8.29
N LEU A 50 -7.49 -30.53 -7.32
CA LEU A 50 -8.85 -30.00 -7.23
C LEU A 50 -9.07 -28.77 -8.12
N ILE A 51 -7.99 -28.18 -8.65
CA ILE A 51 -8.02 -27.10 -9.65
C ILE A 51 -7.40 -27.66 -10.93
N GLY A 52 -8.17 -27.70 -12.02
CA GLY A 52 -7.71 -28.16 -13.33
C GLY A 52 -7.10 -27.05 -14.19
N GLY A 53 -6.26 -27.42 -15.16
CA GLY A 53 -5.62 -26.49 -16.08
C GLY A 53 -4.35 -25.87 -15.50
N LEU A 54 -4.10 -24.59 -15.80
CA LEU A 54 -2.95 -23.85 -15.28
C LEU A 54 -3.35 -23.01 -14.07
N CYS A 55 -2.54 -23.04 -13.01
CA CYS A 55 -2.70 -22.21 -11.82
C CYS A 55 -1.51 -21.25 -11.71
N HIS A 56 -1.73 -19.99 -12.09
CA HIS A 56 -0.72 -18.94 -11.96
C HIS A 56 -0.91 -18.25 -10.62
N LEU A 57 0.16 -18.22 -9.82
CA LEU A 57 0.16 -17.62 -8.50
C LEU A 57 0.86 -16.26 -8.55
N TYR A 58 0.23 -15.26 -7.96
CA TYR A 58 0.68 -13.88 -7.73
C TYR A 58 1.39 -13.70 -6.37
N ILE A 59 1.74 -14.81 -5.68
CA ILE A 59 2.50 -14.79 -4.42
C ILE A 59 3.76 -13.92 -4.57
N GLY A 60 3.88 -12.94 -3.68
CA GLY A 60 5.03 -12.02 -3.63
C GLY A 60 4.84 -10.73 -4.42
N GLN A 61 3.72 -10.58 -5.14
CA GLN A 61 3.40 -9.38 -5.93
C GLN A 61 2.21 -8.60 -5.37
N GLU A 62 1.73 -8.92 -4.16
CA GLU A 62 0.49 -8.36 -3.58
C GLU A 62 0.55 -6.83 -3.41
N ALA A 63 1.74 -6.29 -3.17
CA ALA A 63 1.95 -4.85 -3.05
C ALA A 63 1.66 -4.11 -4.36
N VAL A 64 1.86 -4.75 -5.52
CA VAL A 64 1.65 -4.13 -6.84
C VAL A 64 0.17 -3.82 -7.05
N VAL A 65 -0.70 -4.82 -6.91
CA VAL A 65 -2.15 -4.64 -7.09
C VAL A 65 -2.75 -3.74 -6.00
N THR A 66 -2.26 -3.85 -4.76
CA THR A 66 -2.71 -3.01 -3.65
C THR A 66 -2.35 -1.54 -3.90
N GLY A 67 -1.11 -1.28 -4.34
CA GLY A 67 -0.65 0.07 -4.67
C GLY A 67 -1.37 0.68 -5.86
N ILE A 68 -1.61 -0.09 -6.93
CA ILE A 68 -2.41 0.37 -8.09
C ILE A 68 -3.84 0.70 -7.66
N THR A 69 -4.47 -0.17 -6.86
CA THR A 69 -5.84 0.04 -6.36
C THR A 69 -5.94 1.28 -5.47
N MET A 70 -4.93 1.53 -4.64
CA MET A 70 -4.82 2.77 -3.86
C MET A 70 -4.74 3.99 -4.79
N ALA A 71 -3.82 3.96 -5.77
CA ALA A 71 -3.60 5.09 -6.67
C ALA A 71 -4.82 5.40 -7.54
N SER A 72 -5.60 4.38 -7.90
CA SER A 72 -6.80 4.51 -8.74
C SER A 72 -8.03 5.07 -8.02
N ARG A 73 -7.95 5.32 -6.71
CA ARG A 73 -9.06 5.83 -5.88
C ARG A 73 -9.03 7.36 -5.66
N GLN A 74 -8.35 8.10 -6.53
CA GLN A 74 -8.26 9.57 -6.48
C GLN A 74 -9.30 10.25 -7.38
#